data_AF-A0A5B9QP73-F1
#
_entry.id   AF-A0A5B9QP73-F1
#
_cell.length_a   1.000
_cell.length_b   1.000
_cell.length_c   1.000
_cell.angle_alpha   90.00
_cell.angle_beta   90.00
_cell.angle_gamma   90.00
#
_symmetry.space_group_name_H-M   'P 1'
#
loop_
_entity.id
_entity.type
_entity.pdbx_description
1 polymer ?
#
loop_
_entity_poly.entity_id
_entity_poly.type
_entity_poly.pdbx_seq_one_letter_code
_entity_poly.pdbx_strand_id
1 'polypeptide(L)'
;MSLDTPPEPPIAPSRGRRFRFSLRESLLATLVVALVCGNVVSLQRMRSAEAELARLRREVGDLGEHPADQVVAVRLRSDEPLTWRVRVRVPEQGRFRVAYSAWWPADTAGPEWFAAVPLQPGESVITVRVAPDPRDDRWKIGVQASHPEGDRRMASTLVPQLTAVFRGSHEVLRAGVGMQATAVPADASMRLIEDRWMVGEGAQRLYGAAPPDADQPGIFLELQPDVLPL
;
A
#
# COMPACT_ATOMS: atom_id res chain seq x y z
N MET A 1 72.68 -71.58 1.78
CA MET A 1 71.81 -70.63 1.08
C MET A 1 71.10 -69.83 2.16
N SER A 2 71.73 -68.73 2.58
CA SER A 2 71.23 -67.84 3.64
C SER A 2 70.28 -66.83 3.01
N LEU A 3 69.07 -66.74 3.56
CA LEU A 3 68.15 -65.64 3.30
C LEU A 3 68.29 -64.66 4.47
N ASP A 4 68.87 -63.51 4.16
CA ASP A 4 69.12 -62.39 5.05
C ASP A 4 67.80 -61.59 5.16
N THR A 5 67.11 -61.72 6.30
CA THR A 5 65.87 -60.99 6.57
C THR A 5 66.24 -59.65 7.21
N PRO A 6 65.84 -58.50 6.63
CA PRO A 6 66.22 -57.20 7.18
C PRO A 6 65.52 -56.93 8.52
N PRO A 7 66.16 -56.17 9.44
CA PRO A 7 65.59 -55.86 10.75
C PRO A 7 64.39 -54.91 10.63
N GLU A 8 63.30 -55.29 11.28
CA GLU A 8 62.05 -54.53 11.41
C GLU A 8 62.30 -53.20 12.16
N PRO A 9 61.82 -52.04 11.64
CA PRO A 9 62.04 -50.76 12.29
C PRO A 9 61.18 -50.62 13.56
N PRO A 10 61.66 -49.91 14.60
CA PRO A 10 60.91 -49.73 15.85
C PRO A 10 59.67 -48.85 15.63
N ILE A 11 58.51 -49.35 16.06
CA ILE A 11 57.24 -48.62 16.06
C ILE A 11 57.37 -47.44 17.05
N ALA A 12 57.48 -46.23 16.52
CA ALA A 12 57.49 -45.02 17.33
C ALA A 12 56.13 -44.84 18.02
N PRO A 13 56.08 -44.56 19.34
CA PRO A 13 54.81 -44.36 20.03
C PRO A 13 54.12 -43.11 19.50
N SER A 14 52.88 -43.25 19.03
CA SER A 14 52.02 -42.12 18.66
C SER A 14 51.80 -41.25 19.89
N ARG A 15 52.48 -40.10 19.96
CA ARG A 15 52.26 -39.11 21.02
C ARG A 15 50.82 -38.61 20.92
N GLY A 16 49.95 -39.18 21.75
CA GLY A 16 48.60 -38.67 21.97
C GLY A 16 48.67 -37.20 22.34
N ARG A 17 48.19 -36.35 21.44
CA ARG A 17 48.20 -34.89 21.58
C ARG A 17 47.24 -34.53 22.73
N ARG A 18 47.77 -34.47 23.96
CA ARG A 18 47.02 -34.05 25.14
C ARG A 18 46.71 -32.56 24.98
N PHE A 19 45.52 -32.24 24.47
CA PHE A 19 44.98 -30.89 24.45
C PHE A 19 44.82 -30.41 25.90
N ARG A 20 45.81 -29.67 26.39
CA ARG A 20 45.71 -28.96 27.66
C ARG A 20 44.93 -27.68 27.39
N PHE A 21 43.61 -27.78 27.48
CA PHE A 21 42.74 -26.60 27.47
C PHE A 21 43.11 -25.73 28.66
N SER A 22 43.58 -24.52 28.38
CA SER A 22 43.81 -23.53 29.42
C SER A 22 42.46 -23.01 29.90
N LEU A 23 42.31 -22.79 31.21
CA LEU A 23 41.10 -22.21 31.80
C LEU A 23 40.75 -20.84 31.17
N ARG A 24 41.76 -20.15 30.63
CA ARG A 24 41.59 -18.92 29.86
C ARG A 24 40.89 -19.15 28.52
N GLU A 25 41.20 -20.25 27.83
CA GLU A 25 40.57 -20.59 26.55
C GLU A 25 39.12 -20.98 26.73
N SER A 26 38.77 -21.72 27.80
CA SER A 26 37.37 -22.07 28.08
C SER A 26 36.52 -20.85 28.48
N LEU A 27 37.09 -19.93 29.26
CA LEU A 27 36.42 -18.65 29.58
C LEU A 27 36.21 -17.80 28.33
N LEU A 28 37.21 -17.72 27.45
CA LEU A 28 37.12 -16.95 26.22
C LEU A 28 36.10 -17.56 25.24
N ALA A 29 36.09 -18.89 25.09
CA ALA A 29 35.10 -19.60 24.30
C ALA A 29 33.68 -19.36 24.83
N THR A 30 33.48 -19.45 26.15
CA THR A 30 32.18 -19.17 26.79
C THR A 30 31.74 -17.73 26.52
N LEU A 31 32.64 -16.76 26.65
CA LEU A 31 32.34 -15.35 26.38
C LEU A 31 31.92 -15.14 24.92
N VAL A 32 32.64 -15.72 23.97
CA VAL A 32 32.32 -15.64 22.54
C VAL A 32 30.95 -16.26 22.27
N VAL A 33 30.66 -17.44 22.81
CA VAL A 33 29.36 -18.09 22.65
C VAL A 33 28.23 -17.23 23.23
N ALA A 34 28.43 -16.69 24.44
CA ALA A 34 27.45 -15.81 25.07
C ALA A 34 27.19 -14.54 24.23
N LEU A 35 28.24 -13.93 23.67
CA LEU A 35 28.13 -12.77 22.80
C LEU A 35 27.39 -13.09 21.50
N VAL A 36 27.72 -14.22 20.85
CA VAL A 36 27.05 -14.67 19.62
C VAL A 36 25.57 -14.95 19.87
N CYS A 37 25.24 -15.72 20.92
CA CYS A 37 23.86 -15.98 21.29
C CYS A 37 23.08 -14.69 21.59
N GLY A 38 23.69 -13.78 22.36
CA GLY A 38 23.09 -12.48 22.65
C GLY A 38 22.84 -11.65 21.39
N ASN A 39 23.79 -11.63 20.46
CA ASN A 39 23.65 -10.93 19.19
C ASN A 39 22.55 -11.54 18.31
N VAL A 40 22.49 -12.88 18.20
CA VAL A 40 21.44 -13.59 17.44
C VAL A 40 20.06 -13.30 18.01
N VAL A 41 19.89 -13.36 19.33
CA VAL A 41 18.60 -13.05 19.98
C VAL A 41 18.22 -11.58 19.76
N SER A 42 19.17 -10.65 19.88
CA SER A 42 18.94 -9.23 19.62
C SER A 42 18.49 -8.99 18.18
N LEU A 43 19.17 -9.59 17.20
CA LEU A 43 18.83 -9.47 15.79
C LEU A 43 17.45 -10.06 15.47
N GLN A 44 17.11 -11.21 16.07
CA GLN A 44 15.78 -11.82 15.92
C GLN A 44 14.68 -10.93 16.49
N ARG A 45 14.88 -10.34 17.68
CA ARG A 45 13.93 -9.42 18.30
C ARG A 45 13.75 -8.15 17.47
N MET A 46 14.84 -7.59 16.96
CA MET A 46 14.78 -6.40 16.09
C MET A 46 13.96 -6.68 14.83
N ARG A 47 14.24 -7.81 14.14
CA ARG A 47 13.47 -8.21 12.95
C ARG A 47 12.00 -8.45 13.24
N SER A 48 11.68 -9.06 14.38
CA SER A 48 10.28 -9.27 14.80
C SER A 48 9.57 -7.94 15.05
N ALA A 49 10.23 -7.00 15.74
CA ALA A 49 9.67 -5.68 16.02
C ALA A 49 9.47 -4.86 14.74
N GLU A 50 10.43 -4.90 13.81
CA GLU A 50 10.32 -4.25 12.50
C GLU A 50 9.16 -4.83 11.67
N ALA A 51 9.01 -6.16 11.66
CA ALA A 51 7.92 -6.82 10.94
C ALA A 51 6.54 -6.48 11.53
N GLU A 52 6.43 -6.39 12.87
CA GLU A 52 5.21 -5.98 13.53
C GLU A 52 4.89 -4.50 13.29
N LEU A 53 5.89 -3.62 13.38
CA LEU A 53 5.72 -2.21 13.09
C LEU A 53 5.31 -2.00 11.62
N ALA A 54 5.91 -2.72 10.68
CA ALA A 54 5.51 -2.71 9.27
C ALA A 54 4.08 -3.27 9.06
N ARG A 55 3.64 -4.24 9.87
CA ARG A 55 2.26 -4.73 9.87
C ARG A 55 1.30 -3.63 10.34
N LEU A 56 1.57 -3.03 11.50
CA LEU A 56 0.75 -1.96 12.08
C LEU A 56 0.67 -0.73 11.16
N ARG A 57 1.79 -0.33 10.55
CA ARG A 57 1.83 0.74 9.55
C ARG A 57 0.90 0.47 8.37
N ARG A 58 0.85 -0.77 7.87
CA ARG A 58 -0.08 -1.16 6.80
C ARG A 58 -1.53 -1.19 7.25
N GLU A 59 -1.80 -1.50 8.52
CA GLU A 59 -3.16 -1.51 9.08
C GLU A 59 -3.70 -0.08 9.26
N VAL A 60 -2.86 0.85 9.72
CA VAL A 60 -3.23 2.24 9.97
C VAL A 60 -3.14 3.11 8.71
N GLY A 61 -2.46 2.63 7.66
CA GLY A 61 -2.17 3.39 6.45
C GLY A 61 -1.19 4.52 6.73
N ASP A 62 -0.02 4.15 7.25
CA ASP A 62 1.11 5.07 7.39
C ASP A 62 1.58 5.54 6.00
N LEU A 63 1.77 6.85 5.88
CA LEU A 63 2.31 7.44 4.65
C LEU A 63 3.83 7.27 4.57
N GLY A 64 4.49 7.02 5.70
CA GLY A 64 5.94 6.88 5.76
C GLY A 64 6.69 8.21 5.54
N GLU A 65 8.01 8.10 5.42
CA GLU A 65 8.88 9.25 5.19
C GLU A 65 9.06 9.47 3.69
N HIS A 66 8.49 10.56 3.21
CA HIS A 66 8.68 11.06 1.84
C HIS A 66 9.00 12.56 1.89
N PRO A 67 9.66 13.11 0.86
CA PRO A 67 9.91 14.53 0.73
C PRO A 67 8.64 15.39 0.93
N ALA A 68 8.82 16.57 1.53
CA ALA A 68 7.70 17.47 1.88
C ALA A 68 7.07 18.16 0.66
N ASP A 69 7.75 18.13 -0.49
CA ASP A 69 7.31 18.64 -1.79
C ASP A 69 6.58 17.58 -2.63
N GLN A 70 6.33 16.40 -2.09
CA GLN A 70 5.60 15.34 -2.76
C GLN A 70 4.20 15.16 -2.19
N VAL A 71 3.27 14.85 -3.08
CA VAL A 71 1.99 14.29 -2.69
C VAL A 71 2.21 12.82 -2.35
N VAL A 72 1.68 12.38 -1.22
CA VAL A 72 1.69 10.97 -0.83
C VAL A 72 0.27 10.51 -0.56
N ALA A 73 -0.10 9.32 -1.02
CA ALA A 73 -1.38 8.73 -0.69
C ALA A 73 -1.26 7.25 -0.35
N VAL A 74 -2.18 6.76 0.47
CA VAL A 74 -2.35 5.33 0.77
C VAL A 74 -3.83 5.01 0.94
N ARG A 75 -4.28 3.89 0.36
CA ARG A 75 -5.64 3.40 0.54
C ARG A 75 -5.76 2.79 1.94
N LEU A 76 -6.84 3.14 2.64
CA LEU A 76 -7.20 2.60 3.94
C LEU A 76 -8.24 1.49 3.77
N ARG A 77 -8.28 0.56 4.72
CA ARG A 77 -9.36 -0.43 4.79
C ARG A 77 -10.67 0.25 5.19
N SER A 78 -11.76 -0.23 4.59
CA SER A 78 -13.12 0.09 5.00
C SER A 78 -13.90 -1.20 5.11
N ASP A 79 -14.60 -1.37 6.22
CA ASP A 79 -15.47 -2.52 6.48
C ASP A 79 -16.92 -2.22 6.05
N GLU A 80 -17.20 -0.98 5.63
CA GLU A 80 -18.50 -0.57 5.12
C GLU A 80 -18.59 -0.84 3.61
N PRO A 81 -19.69 -1.46 3.13
CA PRO A 81 -19.88 -1.68 1.71
C PRO A 81 -20.03 -0.34 0.98
N LEU A 82 -19.48 -0.26 -0.23
CA LEU A 82 -19.50 0.96 -1.06
C LEU A 82 -18.93 2.20 -0.34
N THR A 83 -17.96 1.97 0.55
CA THR A 83 -17.18 3.02 1.20
C THR A 83 -15.70 2.81 0.89
N TRP A 84 -15.03 3.88 0.50
CA TRP A 84 -13.60 3.91 0.24
C TRP A 84 -12.96 4.97 1.11
N ARG A 85 -11.77 4.66 1.61
CA ARG A 85 -11.00 5.57 2.45
C ARG A 85 -9.58 5.64 1.93
N VAL A 86 -9.05 6.86 1.84
CA VAL A 86 -7.68 7.13 1.39
C VAL A 86 -7.11 8.19 2.29
N ARG A 87 -5.91 7.96 2.83
CA ARG A 87 -5.14 9.01 3.49
C ARG A 87 -4.22 9.64 2.46
N VAL A 88 -4.21 10.97 2.41
CA VAL A 88 -3.40 11.75 1.49
C VAL A 88 -2.68 12.83 2.27
N ARG A 89 -1.40 13.05 1.96
CA ARG A 89 -0.64 14.22 2.36
C ARG A 89 -0.37 15.06 1.13
N VAL A 90 -0.77 16.32 1.20
CA VAL A 90 -0.48 17.32 0.18
C VAL A 90 0.56 18.31 0.72
N PRO A 91 1.48 18.79 -0.13
CA PRO A 91 2.53 19.71 0.29
C PRO A 91 1.97 21.09 0.70
N GLU A 92 2.73 21.84 1.48
CA GLU A 92 2.38 23.21 1.89
C GLU A 92 2.27 24.18 0.71
N GLN A 93 3.06 23.92 -0.33
CA GLN A 93 3.08 24.72 -1.55
C GLN A 93 2.18 24.08 -2.59
N GLY A 94 1.16 24.84 -3.01
CA GLY A 94 0.22 24.41 -4.04
C GLY A 94 -1.21 24.35 -3.53
N ARG A 95 -2.13 24.23 -4.48
CA ARG A 95 -3.55 23.99 -4.19
C ARG A 95 -3.90 22.67 -4.85
N PHE A 96 -4.60 21.82 -4.11
CA PHE A 96 -4.98 20.50 -4.57
C PHE A 96 -6.47 20.31 -4.38
N ARG A 97 -7.06 19.50 -5.25
CA ARG A 97 -8.44 19.07 -5.14
C ARG A 97 -8.56 17.60 -5.47
N VAL A 98 -9.61 16.99 -4.94
CA VAL A 98 -9.95 15.60 -5.23
C VAL A 98 -11.17 15.62 -6.14
N ALA A 99 -10.95 15.33 -7.42
CA ALA A 99 -12.02 15.14 -8.38
C ALA A 99 -12.62 13.74 -8.22
N TYR A 100 -13.93 13.65 -8.35
CA TYR A 100 -14.64 12.37 -8.24
C TYR A 100 -15.66 12.17 -9.35
N SER A 101 -15.84 10.91 -9.72
CA SER A 101 -16.83 10.48 -10.70
C SER A 101 -17.32 9.08 -10.38
N ALA A 102 -18.50 8.76 -10.89
CA ALA A 102 -19.00 7.40 -10.95
C ALA A 102 -19.12 6.83 -12.38
N TRP A 103 -18.57 7.55 -13.36
CA TRP A 103 -18.79 7.29 -14.78
C TRP A 103 -17.54 7.56 -15.61
N TRP A 104 -17.17 6.60 -16.46
CA TRP A 104 -16.16 6.77 -17.49
C TRP A 104 -16.79 6.46 -18.85
N PRO A 105 -17.09 7.49 -19.66
CA PRO A 105 -17.68 7.29 -20.98
C PRO A 105 -16.81 6.44 -21.92
N ALA A 106 -17.44 5.76 -22.87
CA ALA A 106 -16.73 5.10 -23.96
C ALA A 106 -15.87 6.11 -24.74
N ASP A 107 -14.74 5.64 -25.29
CA ASP A 107 -13.85 6.42 -26.17
C ASP A 107 -13.21 7.68 -25.54
N THR A 108 -13.36 7.91 -24.22
CA THR A 108 -12.69 9.02 -23.52
C THR A 108 -11.41 8.56 -22.82
N ALA A 109 -10.44 9.47 -22.75
CA ALA A 109 -9.16 9.22 -22.07
C ALA A 109 -9.29 9.11 -20.54
N GLY A 110 -10.42 9.52 -19.97
CA GLY A 110 -10.64 9.51 -18.53
C GLY A 110 -12.12 9.68 -18.13
N PRO A 111 -12.40 9.57 -16.82
CA PRO A 111 -13.74 9.76 -16.28
C PRO A 111 -14.27 11.17 -16.49
N GLU A 112 -15.60 11.27 -16.58
CA GLU A 112 -16.28 12.57 -16.58
C GLU A 112 -16.46 13.04 -15.14
N TRP A 113 -15.74 14.08 -14.73
CA TRP A 113 -15.72 14.55 -13.34
C TRP A 113 -17.03 15.22 -12.94
N PHE A 114 -17.64 14.74 -11.86
CA PHE A 114 -18.90 15.32 -11.36
C PHE A 114 -18.65 16.61 -10.58
N ALA A 115 -17.63 16.59 -9.72
CA ALA A 115 -17.19 17.75 -8.94
C ALA A 115 -15.80 17.46 -8.34
N ALA A 116 -15.27 18.45 -7.62
CA ALA A 116 -14.06 18.28 -6.84
C ALA A 116 -14.17 18.90 -5.44
N VAL A 117 -13.46 18.29 -4.50
CA VAL A 117 -13.33 18.78 -3.12
C VAL A 117 -11.94 19.38 -2.94
N PRO A 118 -11.81 20.68 -2.60
CA PRO A 118 -10.51 21.28 -2.38
C PRO A 118 -9.88 20.75 -1.09
N LEU A 119 -8.63 20.33 -1.15
CA LEU A 119 -7.85 19.89 0.00
C LEU A 119 -7.07 21.04 0.63
N GLN A 120 -6.84 20.91 1.92
CA GLN A 120 -5.96 21.79 2.68
C GLN A 120 -4.57 21.15 2.73
N PRO A 121 -3.48 21.94 2.78
CA PRO A 121 -2.14 21.43 2.95
C PRO A 121 -2.00 20.56 4.21
N GLY A 122 -1.17 19.52 4.14
CA GLY A 122 -1.02 18.55 5.22
C GLY A 122 -1.77 17.23 4.98
N GLU A 123 -2.01 16.49 6.06
CA GLU A 123 -2.62 15.17 6.01
C GLU A 123 -4.14 15.24 6.11
N SER A 124 -4.83 14.69 5.10
CA SER A 124 -6.28 14.54 5.06
C SER A 124 -6.67 13.07 4.89
N VAL A 125 -7.80 12.69 5.49
CA VAL A 125 -8.45 11.40 5.18
C VAL A 125 -9.66 11.68 4.30
N ILE A 126 -9.61 11.16 3.09
CA ILE A 126 -10.70 11.23 2.12
C ILE A 126 -11.56 9.98 2.27
N THR A 127 -12.85 10.17 2.50
CA THR A 127 -13.85 9.11 2.54
C THR A 127 -14.83 9.32 1.41
N VAL A 128 -14.96 8.32 0.54
CA VAL A 128 -15.95 8.28 -0.54
C VAL A 128 -17.00 7.27 -0.14
N ARG A 129 -18.27 7.61 -0.29
CA ARG A 129 -19.38 6.71 0.04
C ARG A 129 -20.47 6.80 -1.00
N VAL A 130 -20.98 5.65 -1.44
CA VAL A 130 -22.17 5.57 -2.28
C VAL A 130 -23.31 4.97 -1.47
N ALA A 131 -24.35 5.78 -1.24
CA ALA A 131 -25.50 5.38 -0.41
C ALA A 131 -26.75 6.21 -0.76
N PRO A 132 -27.97 5.72 -0.43
CA PRO A 132 -29.17 6.54 -0.46
C PRO A 132 -29.07 7.65 0.60
N ASP A 133 -29.43 8.88 0.23
CA ASP A 133 -29.52 9.99 1.18
C ASP A 133 -30.80 9.84 2.01
N PRO A 134 -30.72 9.83 3.36
CA PRO A 134 -31.88 9.64 4.23
C PRO A 134 -32.97 10.72 4.09
N ARG A 135 -32.67 11.85 3.43
CA ARG A 135 -33.61 12.98 3.27
C ARG A 135 -34.51 12.85 2.05
N ASP A 136 -34.00 12.29 0.96
CA ASP A 136 -34.70 12.24 -0.33
C ASP A 136 -34.71 10.85 -0.99
N ASP A 137 -34.10 9.85 -0.34
CA ASP A 137 -33.94 8.45 -0.80
C ASP A 137 -33.23 8.31 -2.16
N ARG A 138 -32.60 9.40 -2.65
CA ARG A 138 -31.82 9.36 -3.88
C ARG A 138 -30.42 8.85 -3.56
N TRP A 139 -29.91 7.97 -4.41
CA TRP A 139 -28.55 7.49 -4.31
C TRP A 139 -27.57 8.60 -4.66
N LYS A 140 -26.57 8.81 -3.81
CA LYS A 140 -25.55 9.83 -3.98
C LYS A 140 -24.17 9.21 -3.82
N ILE A 141 -23.22 9.75 -4.58
CA ILE A 141 -21.79 9.61 -4.30
C ILE A 141 -21.39 10.82 -3.46
N GLY A 142 -21.01 10.57 -2.21
CA GLY A 142 -20.49 11.57 -1.29
C GLY A 142 -18.98 11.44 -1.13
N VAL A 143 -18.28 12.57 -1.14
CA VAL A 143 -16.86 12.66 -0.85
C VAL A 143 -16.67 13.61 0.33
N GLN A 144 -16.02 13.13 1.39
CA GLN A 144 -15.64 13.90 2.57
C GLN A 144 -14.13 13.89 2.70
N ALA A 145 -13.51 15.07 2.73
CA ALA A 145 -12.12 15.25 3.11
C ALA A 145 -12.09 15.74 4.57
N SER A 146 -11.63 14.89 5.47
CA SER A 146 -11.42 15.22 6.88
C SER A 146 -9.98 15.67 7.10
N HIS A 147 -9.82 16.88 7.62
CA HIS A 147 -8.55 17.53 7.92
C HIS A 147 -8.56 18.04 9.37
N PRO A 148 -7.42 18.12 10.08
CA PRO A 148 -7.39 18.62 11.45
C PRO A 148 -7.98 20.03 11.65
N GLU A 149 -7.93 20.89 10.63
CA GLU A 149 -8.49 22.24 10.68
C GLU A 149 -9.98 22.31 10.27
N GLY A 150 -10.54 21.23 9.74
CA GLY A 150 -11.95 21.14 9.42
C GLY A 150 -12.29 20.21 8.26
N ASP A 151 -13.55 19.80 8.22
CA ASP A 151 -14.07 18.87 7.23
C ASP A 151 -14.67 19.60 6.02
N ARG A 152 -14.43 19.06 4.83
CA ARG A 152 -15.07 19.49 3.59
C ARG A 152 -15.79 18.32 2.95
N ARG A 153 -16.99 18.56 2.42
CA ARG A 153 -17.79 17.52 1.79
C ARG A 153 -18.49 18.02 0.54
N MET A 154 -18.64 17.13 -0.42
CA MET A 154 -19.44 17.31 -1.63
C MET A 154 -20.20 16.04 -1.90
N ALA A 155 -21.37 16.13 -2.53
CA ALA A 155 -22.10 14.96 -2.97
C ALA A 155 -22.80 15.24 -4.29
N SER A 156 -22.84 14.23 -5.16
CA SER A 156 -23.57 14.26 -6.43
C SER A 156 -24.63 13.17 -6.45
N THR A 157 -25.79 13.50 -7.00
CA THR A 157 -26.87 12.51 -7.18
C THR A 157 -26.52 11.60 -8.34
N LEU A 158 -26.64 10.29 -8.13
CA LEU A 158 -26.38 9.28 -9.16
C LEU A 158 -27.63 9.09 -10.02
N VAL A 159 -27.41 8.87 -11.31
CA VAL A 159 -28.49 8.49 -12.23
C VAL A 159 -28.97 7.06 -11.92
N PRO A 160 -30.23 6.71 -12.24
CA PRO A 160 -30.80 5.39 -11.92
C PRO A 160 -30.00 4.21 -12.49
N GLN A 161 -29.38 4.38 -13.67
CA GLN A 161 -28.58 3.35 -14.33
C GLN A 161 -27.36 2.97 -13.47
N LEU A 162 -26.59 3.96 -12.99
CA LEU A 162 -25.47 3.74 -12.07
C LEU A 162 -25.91 3.12 -10.75
N THR A 163 -27.07 3.56 -10.26
CA THR A 163 -27.65 3.04 -9.02
C THR A 163 -27.96 1.54 -9.14
N ALA A 164 -28.51 1.10 -10.27
CA ALA A 164 -28.77 -0.32 -10.51
C ALA A 164 -27.48 -1.15 -10.50
N VAL A 165 -26.39 -0.62 -11.07
CA VAL A 165 -25.08 -1.28 -11.08
C VAL A 165 -24.53 -1.43 -9.67
N PHE A 166 -24.50 -0.37 -8.87
CA PHE A 166 -23.95 -0.45 -7.50
C PHE A 166 -24.78 -1.30 -6.53
N ARG A 167 -26.09 -1.43 -6.80
CA ARG A 167 -26.97 -2.33 -6.05
C ARG A 167 -26.84 -3.79 -6.46
N GLY A 168 -26.37 -4.07 -7.67
CA GLY A 168 -26.18 -5.41 -8.18
C GLY A 168 -24.89 -6.06 -7.69
N SER A 169 -24.81 -7.39 -7.79
CA SER A 169 -23.57 -8.13 -7.57
C SER A 169 -22.78 -8.18 -8.87
N HIS A 170 -21.70 -7.41 -8.93
CA HIS A 170 -20.82 -7.32 -10.09
C HIS A 170 -19.38 -7.60 -9.67
N GLU A 171 -18.57 -8.09 -10.61
CA GLU A 171 -17.13 -8.15 -10.43
C GLU A 171 -16.54 -6.75 -10.52
N VAL A 172 -15.58 -6.45 -9.63
CA VAL A 172 -14.97 -5.12 -9.51
C VAL A 172 -13.47 -5.24 -9.75
N LEU A 173 -12.99 -4.59 -10.79
CA LEU A 173 -11.55 -4.42 -11.02
C LEU A 173 -11.06 -3.21 -10.26
N ARG A 174 -10.00 -3.37 -9.47
CA ARG A 174 -9.48 -2.32 -8.60
C ARG A 174 -8.10 -1.88 -9.07
N ALA A 175 -7.96 -0.58 -9.28
CA ALA A 175 -6.73 0.10 -9.61
C ALA A 175 -6.62 1.41 -8.80
N GLY A 176 -5.55 2.16 -9.02
CA GLY A 176 -5.19 3.36 -8.24
C GLY A 176 -4.23 3.04 -7.09
N VAL A 177 -4.26 3.85 -6.04
CA VAL A 177 -3.34 3.72 -4.90
C VAL A 177 -3.67 2.46 -4.09
N GLY A 178 -2.63 1.70 -3.75
CA GLY A 178 -2.74 0.48 -2.95
C GLY A 178 -2.68 0.72 -1.44
N MET A 179 -2.51 -0.37 -0.68
CA MET A 179 -2.28 -0.34 0.77
C MET A 179 -0.83 0.09 1.14
N GLN A 180 -0.02 0.42 0.15
CA GLN A 180 1.33 0.96 0.32
C GLN A 180 1.33 2.41 -0.14
N ALA A 181 2.05 3.25 0.61
CA ALA A 181 2.18 4.66 0.28
C ALA A 181 2.78 4.83 -1.12
N THR A 182 2.13 5.65 -1.92
CA THR A 182 2.57 6.03 -3.26
C THR A 182 2.80 7.53 -3.26
N ALA A 183 3.98 7.96 -3.74
CA ALA A 183 4.34 9.36 -3.80
C ALA A 183 4.52 9.82 -5.26
N VAL A 184 4.06 11.04 -5.55
CA VAL A 184 4.24 11.70 -6.85
C VAL A 184 4.69 13.15 -6.65
N PRO A 185 5.33 13.77 -7.65
CA PRO A 185 5.62 15.20 -7.66
C PRO A 185 4.36 16.06 -7.46
N ALA A 186 4.51 17.25 -6.84
CA ALA A 186 3.39 18.17 -6.55
C ALA A 186 2.65 18.71 -7.78
N ASP A 187 3.25 18.66 -8.96
CA ASP A 187 2.66 19.09 -10.23
C ASP A 187 1.93 17.96 -10.98
N ALA A 188 2.00 16.73 -10.47
CA ALA A 188 1.38 15.56 -11.08
C ALA A 188 0.01 15.24 -10.44
N SER A 189 -0.93 14.80 -11.27
CA SER A 189 -2.16 14.17 -10.78
C SER A 189 -1.91 12.73 -10.34
N MET A 190 -2.68 12.26 -9.36
CA MET A 190 -2.60 10.91 -8.83
C MET A 190 -3.98 10.24 -8.81
N ARG A 191 -4.11 9.09 -9.47
CA ARG A 191 -5.31 8.24 -9.39
C ARG A 191 -5.39 7.58 -8.01
N LEU A 192 -6.23 8.12 -7.13
CA LEU A 192 -6.41 7.60 -5.76
C LEU A 192 -7.23 6.30 -5.77
N ILE A 193 -8.36 6.30 -6.48
CA ILE A 193 -9.25 5.14 -6.60
C ILE A 193 -9.67 4.99 -8.05
N GLU A 194 -9.62 3.76 -8.54
CA GLU A 194 -10.18 3.38 -9.82
C GLU A 194 -10.79 1.98 -9.68
N ASP A 195 -12.00 1.93 -9.14
CA ASP A 195 -12.74 0.67 -9.02
C ASP A 195 -13.76 0.63 -10.17
N ARG A 196 -13.62 -0.31 -11.12
CA ARG A 196 -14.45 -0.44 -12.33
C ARG A 196 -15.39 -1.64 -12.20
N TRP A 197 -16.68 -1.44 -12.45
CA TRP A 197 -17.69 -2.50 -12.40
C TRP A 197 -17.79 -3.16 -13.77
N MET A 198 -17.59 -4.47 -13.81
CA MET A 198 -17.76 -5.25 -15.03
C MET A 198 -19.23 -5.60 -15.18
N VAL A 199 -19.91 -4.92 -16.11
CA VAL A 199 -21.35 -5.12 -16.40
C VAL A 199 -21.48 -5.64 -17.84
N GLY A 200 -22.15 -6.79 -18.02
CA GLY A 200 -22.42 -7.40 -19.33
C GLY A 200 -21.34 -8.36 -19.86
N GLU A 201 -21.51 -8.83 -21.11
CA GLU A 201 -20.65 -9.84 -21.77
C GLU A 201 -19.22 -9.35 -22.08
N GLY A 202 -18.96 -8.04 -21.97
CA GLY A 202 -17.64 -7.42 -22.18
C GLY A 202 -16.64 -7.60 -21.04
N ALA A 203 -16.99 -8.36 -19.99
CA ALA A 203 -16.17 -8.55 -18.80
C ALA A 203 -14.76 -9.13 -19.05
N GLN A 204 -14.49 -9.67 -20.24
CA GLN A 204 -13.27 -10.42 -20.56
C GLN A 204 -12.19 -9.67 -21.35
N ARG A 205 -12.36 -8.40 -21.70
CA ARG A 205 -11.38 -7.67 -22.53
C ARG A 205 -10.85 -6.43 -21.83
N LEU A 206 -9.85 -6.59 -20.96
CA LEU A 206 -9.07 -5.45 -20.46
C LEU A 206 -7.57 -5.75 -20.58
N TYR A 207 -7.00 -5.34 -21.72
CA TYR A 207 -5.56 -5.22 -21.93
C TYR A 207 -5.25 -3.79 -22.43
N GLY A 208 -4.54 -3.01 -21.61
CA GLY A 208 -3.82 -1.81 -22.06
C GLY A 208 -4.40 -0.46 -21.64
N ALA A 209 -3.59 0.59 -21.85
CA ALA A 209 -3.91 2.01 -21.62
C ALA A 209 -4.88 2.61 -22.67
N ALA A 210 -5.64 1.76 -23.38
CA ALA A 210 -6.60 2.19 -24.37
C ALA A 210 -7.89 2.70 -23.69
N PRO A 211 -8.59 3.69 -24.28
CA PRO A 211 -9.93 4.08 -23.85
C PRO A 211 -10.85 2.86 -23.77
N PRO A 212 -11.85 2.87 -22.87
CA PRO A 212 -12.78 1.77 -22.78
C PRO A 212 -13.70 1.73 -24.02
N ASP A 213 -13.90 0.54 -24.57
CA ASP A 213 -14.76 0.30 -25.74
C ASP A 213 -16.27 0.49 -25.44
N ALA A 214 -16.63 0.63 -24.17
CA ALA A 214 -17.99 0.82 -23.70
C ALA A 214 -17.99 1.67 -22.43
N ASP A 215 -19.13 2.29 -22.12
CA ASP A 215 -19.26 3.08 -20.90
C ASP A 215 -19.00 2.23 -19.65
N GLN A 216 -18.15 2.74 -18.77
CA GLN A 216 -17.74 2.04 -17.56
C GLN A 216 -18.32 2.70 -16.31
N PRO A 217 -19.30 2.06 -15.65
CA PRO A 217 -19.66 2.43 -14.30
C PRO A 217 -18.51 2.09 -13.34
N GLY A 218 -18.22 2.98 -12.41
CA GLY A 218 -17.12 2.76 -11.48
C GLY A 218 -17.08 3.80 -10.40
N ILE A 219 -16.04 3.76 -9.57
CA ILE A 219 -15.73 4.81 -8.62
C ILE A 219 -14.34 5.30 -8.95
N PHE A 220 -14.29 6.56 -9.34
CA PHE A 220 -13.08 7.20 -9.81
C PHE A 220 -12.78 8.37 -8.89
N LEU A 221 -11.57 8.38 -8.36
CA LEU A 221 -11.08 9.44 -7.50
C LEU A 221 -9.66 9.82 -7.94
N GLU A 222 -9.46 11.09 -8.23
CA GLU A 222 -8.16 11.60 -8.68
C GLU A 222 -7.80 12.84 -7.90
N LEU A 223 -6.59 12.86 -7.36
CA LEU A 223 -6.00 14.07 -6.82
C LEU A 223 -5.40 14.86 -7.98
N GLN A 224 -5.80 16.12 -8.09
CA GLN A 224 -5.36 17.03 -9.14
C GLN A 224 -4.80 18.31 -8.51
N PRO A 225 -3.74 18.90 -9.10
CA PRO A 225 -3.41 20.29 -8.84
C PRO A 225 -4.59 21.21 -9.24
N ASP A 226 -4.96 22.13 -8.36
CA ASP A 226 -6.08 23.06 -8.54
C ASP A 226 -5.66 24.29 -9.39
N VAL A 227 -5.16 24.00 -10.59
CA VAL A 227 -4.72 24.99 -11.58
C VAL A 227 -5.45 24.87 -12.92
N LEU A 228 -6.19 23.78 -13.13
CA LEU A 228 -6.96 23.51 -14.34
C LEU A 228 -8.47 23.61 -14.08
N PRO A 229 -9.30 23.98 -15.07
CA PRO A 229 -10.74 23.74 -14.99
C PRO A 229 -11.03 22.24 -14.86
N LEU A 230 -12.18 21.90 -14.28
CA LEU A 230 -12.66 20.51 -14.22
C LEU A 230 -13.08 20.01 -15.61
#